data_AF-A0A7C3G0D8-F1
#
_entry.id   AF-A0A7C3G0D8-F1
#
_cell.length_a   1.000
_cell.length_b   1.000
_cell.length_c   1.000
_cell.angle_alpha   90.00
_cell.angle_beta   90.00
_cell.angle_gamma   90.00
#
_symmetry.space_group_name_H-M   'P 1'
#
loop_
_entity.id
_entity.type
_entity.pdbx_description
1 polymer ?
#
loop_
_entity_poly.entity_id
_entity_poly.type
_entity_poly.pdbx_seq_one_letter_code
_entity_poly.pdbx_strand_id
1 'polypeptide(L)' 'MSKYSNDAGFTVIETLEEIALEHQAAPAQISLAWMLANPVITSAIIGARTVEQLQETIKSVEISLSDEEITRLNSVAQAF' A
#
# COMPACT_ATOMS: atom_id res chain seq x y z
N MET A 1 22.54 7.40 -5.52
CA MET A 1 21.20 6.94 -5.09
C MET A 1 20.19 7.48 -6.09
N SER A 2 19.28 6.61 -6.56
CA SER A 2 18.20 6.99 -7.50
C SER A 2 17.17 7.86 -6.77
N LYS A 3 16.46 8.74 -7.50
CA LYS A 3 15.34 9.53 -6.95
C LYS A 3 14.33 8.68 -6.16
N TYR A 4 14.23 7.39 -6.49
CA TYR A 4 13.29 6.43 -5.92
C TYR A 4 13.89 5.51 -4.82
N SER A 5 15.17 5.67 -4.49
CA SER A 5 15.85 4.88 -3.46
C SER A 5 16.54 5.83 -2.49
N ASN A 6 15.71 6.51 -1.71
CA ASN A 6 16.09 7.46 -0.67
C ASN A 6 15.48 7.02 0.67
N ASP A 7 15.94 7.61 1.76
CA ASP A 7 15.55 7.23 3.11
C ASP A 7 14.03 7.34 3.33
N ALA A 8 13.40 8.38 2.80
CA ALA A 8 11.95 8.56 2.88
C ALA A 8 11.17 7.39 2.21
N GLY A 9 11.64 6.93 1.05
CA GLY A 9 11.02 5.80 0.35
C GLY A 9 11.17 4.49 1.13
N PHE A 10 12.30 4.29 1.79
CA PHE A 10 12.49 3.13 2.67
C PHE A 10 11.58 3.20 3.90
N THR A 11 11.37 4.37 4.49
CA THR A 11 10.41 4.54 5.61
C THR A 11 8.97 4.21 5.20
N VAL A 12 8.57 4.56 3.98
CA VAL A 12 7.25 4.18 3.45
C VAL A 12 7.14 2.65 3.30
N ILE A 13 8.18 2.00 2.77
CA ILE A 13 8.22 0.54 2.61
C ILE A 13 8.16 -0.15 3.97
N GLU A 14 8.96 0.27 4.94
CA GLU A 14 8.95 -0.28 6.31
C GLU A 14 7.55 -0.16 6.94
N THR A 15 6.90 1.01 6.80
CA THR A 15 5.54 1.20 7.32
C THR A 15 4.51 0.28 6.65
N LEU A 16 4.62 0.08 5.33
CA LEU A 16 3.76 -0.85 4.60
C LEU A 16 4.00 -2.29 5.05
N GLU A 17 5.24 -2.70 5.28
CA GLU A 17 5.59 -4.04 5.74
C GLU A 17 5.05 -4.32 7.14
N GLU A 18 5.15 -3.38 8.07
CA GLU A 18 4.60 -3.53 9.42
C GLU A 18 3.08 -3.72 9.40
N ILE A 19 2.35 -2.87 8.68
CA ILE A 19 0.88 -2.98 8.56
C ILE A 19 0.51 -4.29 7.84
N ALA A 20 1.27 -4.68 6.83
CA ALA A 20 1.04 -5.93 6.10
C ALA A 20 1.11 -7.17 7.01
N LEU A 21 2.01 -7.17 8.01
CA LEU A 21 2.09 -8.25 9.00
C LEU A 21 0.83 -8.35 9.85
N GLU A 22 0.26 -7.22 10.27
CA GLU A 22 -0.96 -7.17 11.08
C GLU A 22 -2.18 -7.72 10.33
N HIS A 23 -2.25 -7.46 9.02
CA HIS A 23 -3.33 -7.92 8.14
C HIS A 23 -3.07 -9.28 7.48
N GLN A 24 -1.90 -9.91 7.71
CA GLN A 24 -1.46 -11.12 7.01
C GLN A 24 -1.54 -10.99 5.48
N ALA A 25 -1.16 -9.82 4.98
CA ALA A 25 -1.24 -9.43 3.58
C ALA A 25 0.16 -9.16 3.01
N ALA A 26 0.25 -9.04 1.70
CA ALA A 26 1.44 -8.54 1.03
C ALA A 26 1.48 -6.99 1.11
N PRO A 27 2.67 -6.36 1.20
CA PRO A 27 2.78 -4.89 1.20
C PRO A 27 2.13 -4.21 -0.01
N ALA A 28 2.13 -4.88 -1.17
CA ALA A 28 1.43 -4.39 -2.37
C ALA A 28 -0.10 -4.37 -2.22
N GLN A 29 -0.67 -5.25 -1.39
CA GLN A 29 -2.10 -5.23 -1.10
C GLN A 29 -2.44 -4.07 -0.15
N ILE A 30 -1.60 -3.82 0.85
CA ILE A 30 -1.76 -2.68 1.77
C ILE A 30 -1.69 -1.34 1.03
N SER A 31 -0.74 -1.19 0.10
CA SER A 31 -0.61 0.06 -0.65
C SER A 31 -1.85 0.35 -1.53
N LEU A 32 -2.46 -0.69 -2.11
CA LEU A 32 -3.70 -0.56 -2.86
C LEU A 32 -4.91 -0.31 -1.97
N ALA A 33 -5.01 -1.00 -0.84
CA ALA A 33 -6.06 -0.76 0.15
C ALA A 33 -6.01 0.69 0.66
N TRP A 34 -4.81 1.21 0.93
CA TRP A 34 -4.59 2.61 1.31
C TRP A 34 -5.05 3.58 0.22
N MET A 35 -4.72 3.32 -1.05
CA MET A 35 -5.18 4.15 -2.16
C MET A 35 -6.71 4.11 -2.31
N LEU A 36 -7.33 2.94 -2.16
CA LEU A 36 -8.77 2.75 -2.29
C LEU A 36 -9.56 3.28 -1.07
N ALA A 37 -8.92 3.44 0.09
CA ALA A 37 -9.52 4.07 1.25
C ALA A 37 -9.77 5.59 1.06
N ASN A 38 -9.12 6.21 0.08
CA ASN A 38 -9.36 7.62 -0.23
C ASN A 38 -10.67 7.79 -1.04
N PRO A 39 -11.69 8.47 -0.51
CA PRO A 39 -13.00 8.59 -1.18
C PRO A 39 -12.97 9.34 -2.51
N VAL A 40 -11.89 10.09 -2.82
CA VAL A 40 -11.73 10.77 -4.12
C VAL A 40 -11.20 9.85 -5.21
N ILE A 41 -10.76 8.63 -4.85
CA ILE A 41 -10.21 7.64 -5.78
C ILE A 41 -11.31 6.62 -6.10
N THR A 42 -11.81 6.64 -7.33
CA THR A 42 -12.88 5.73 -7.76
C THR A 42 -12.38 4.30 -8.05
N SER A 43 -11.15 4.16 -8.56
CA SER A 43 -10.58 2.87 -8.93
C SER A 43 -9.06 2.92 -8.97
N ALA A 44 -8.44 1.78 -8.66
CA ALA A 44 -7.02 1.51 -8.87
C ALA A 44 -6.78 0.90 -10.26
N ILE A 45 -5.72 1.31 -10.96
CA ILE A 45 -5.24 0.63 -12.17
C ILE A 45 -4.04 -0.22 -11.79
N ILE A 46 -4.14 -1.54 -11.98
CA ILE A 46 -3.09 -2.49 -11.63
C ILE A 46 -2.56 -3.22 -12.87
N GLY A 47 -1.24 -3.39 -12.93
CA GLY A 47 -0.57 -4.21 -13.92
C GLY A 47 0.01 -5.47 -13.28
N ALA A 48 -0.32 -6.64 -13.84
CA ALA A 48 0.22 -7.92 -13.39
C ALA A 48 0.86 -8.65 -14.58
N ARG A 49 1.96 -9.37 -14.33
CA ARG A 49 2.63 -10.18 -15.38
C ARG A 49 2.10 -11.61 -15.42
N THR A 50 1.50 -12.07 -14.33
CA THR A 50 0.90 -13.40 -14.22
C THR A 50 -0.49 -13.32 -13.59
N VAL A 51 -1.27 -14.39 -13.74
CA VAL A 51 -2.63 -14.47 -13.19
C VAL A 51 -2.58 -14.56 -11.66
N GLU A 52 -1.58 -15.22 -11.10
CA GLU A 52 -1.39 -15.38 -9.67
C GLU A 52 -1.13 -14.01 -9.01
N GLN A 53 -0.28 -13.19 -9.62
CA GLN A 53 -0.05 -11.80 -9.18
C GLN A 53 -1.34 -10.98 -9.21
N LEU A 54 -2.13 -11.12 -10.27
CA LEU A 54 -3.41 -10.43 -10.38
C LEU A 54 -4.37 -10.87 -9.26
N GLN A 55 -4.50 -12.17 -9.02
CA GLN A 55 -5.36 -12.74 -7.99
C GLN A 55 -4.95 -12.32 -6.59
N GLU A 56 -3.64 -12.28 -6.30
CA GLU A 56 -3.12 -11.76 -5.04
C GLU A 56 -3.45 -10.27 -4.88
N THR A 57 -3.18 -9.48 -5.91
CA THR A 57 -3.37 -8.03 -5.88
C THR A 57 -4.84 -7.63 -5.71
N ILE A 58 -5.78 -8.33 -6.36
CA ILE A 58 -7.22 -8.03 -6.26
C ILE A 58 -7.76 -8.19 -4.84
N LYS A 59 -7.20 -9.09 -4.02
CA LYS A 59 -7.62 -9.25 -2.61
C LYS A 59 -7.37 -8.02 -1.74
N SER A 60 -6.62 -7.03 -2.23
CA SER A 60 -6.49 -5.72 -1.56
C SER A 60 -7.83 -5.02 -1.29
N VAL A 61 -8.86 -5.27 -2.10
CA VAL A 61 -10.19 -4.68 -1.91
C VAL A 61 -10.94 -5.22 -0.68
N GLU A 62 -10.48 -6.34 -0.13
CA GLU A 62 -11.05 -6.97 1.07
C GLU A 62 -10.41 -6.44 2.36
N ILE A 63 -9.32 -5.67 2.24
CA ILE A 63 -8.57 -5.11 3.37
C ILE A 63 -9.19 -3.77 3.76
N SER A 64 -9.63 -3.66 5.01
CA SER A 64 -10.09 -2.41 5.60
C SER A 64 -9.02 -1.90 6.56
N LEU A 65 -8.35 -0.82 6.19
CA LEU A 65 -7.40 -0.13 7.07
C LEU A 65 -8.15 0.72 8.09
N SER A 66 -7.66 0.74 9.31
CA SER A 66 -8.09 1.66 10.37
C SER A 66 -7.66 3.09 10.07
N ASP A 67 -8.33 4.05 10.70
CA ASP A 67 -7.98 5.48 10.61
C ASP A 67 -6.53 5.76 11.07
N GLU A 68 -6.04 5.00 12.06
CA GLU A 68 -4.68 5.10 12.56
C GLU A 68 -3.65 4.65 11.50
N GLU A 69 -3.88 3.51 10.86
CA GLU A 69 -3.02 3.00 9.78
C GLU A 69 -3.00 3.93 8.58
N ILE A 70 -4.18 4.46 8.18
CA ILE A 70 -4.28 5.44 7.10
C ILE A 70 -3.51 6.71 7.45
N THR A 71 -3.65 7.21 8.68
CA THR A 71 -2.94 8.40 9.16
C THR A 71 -1.43 8.19 9.17
N ARG A 72 -0.98 7.01 9.63
CA ARG A 72 0.43 6.62 9.65
C ARG A 72 1.02 6.60 8.23
N LEU A 73 0.34 5.95 7.28
CA LEU A 73 0.76 5.89 5.88
C LEU A 73 0.78 7.26 5.21
N ASN A 74 -0.24 8.09 5.46
CA ASN A 74 -0.28 9.46 4.94
C ASN A 74 0.91 10.31 5.44
N SER A 75 1.29 10.14 6.71
CA SER A 75 2.39 10.89 7.32
C SER A 75 3.73 10.57 6.67
N VAL A 76 4.04 9.28 6.49
CA VAL A 76 5.32 8.86 5.89
C VAL A 76 5.36 9.11 4.38
N ALA A 77 4.22 9.00 3.68
CA ALA A 77 4.15 9.22 2.23
C ALA A 77 4.26 10.70 1.82
N GLN A 78 3.85 11.65 2.66
CA GLN A 78 4.04 13.08 2.39
C GLN A 78 5.51 13.52 2.42
N ALA A 79 6.38 12.74 3.07
CA ALA A 79 7.80 13.03 3.18
C ALA A 79 8.64 12.49 1.99
N PHE A 80 8.01 11.76 1.06
CA PHE A 80 8.63 11.12 -0.12
C PHE A 80 8.42 11.92 -1.40
#